data_AF-A0A8H7BYJ8-F1
#
_entry.id   AF-A0A8H7BYJ8-F1
#
_cell.length_a   1.000
_cell.length_b   1.000
_cell.length_c   1.000
_cell.angle_alpha   90.00
_cell.angle_beta   90.00
_cell.angle_gamma   90.00
#
_symmetry.space_group_name_H-M   'P 1'
#
loop_
_entity.id
_entity.type
_entity.pdbx_description
1 polymer ?
#
loop_
_entity_poly.entity_id
_entity_poly.type
_entity_poly.pdbx_seq_one_letter_code
_entity_poly.pdbx_strand_id
1 'polypeptide(L)'
;MNRLPSIVNRRALNASISRRGYASNANTQEFPAETFGKFWRNVALVAAAGVVWFKVDEHITGAGEQKHPFTKWIEAVMTPSEENDRLTAVTLDAAGKIADYRLVTQEAQRAPIYRIRNPESFERASPRALSAGLQADLSDLKIRSD
;
A
#
# COMPACT_ATOMS: atom_id res chain seq x y z
N MET A 1 -14.01 -4.26 -73.82
CA MET A 1 -13.65 -5.68 -74.05
C MET A 1 -12.17 -5.82 -73.75
N ASN A 2 -11.81 -6.86 -72.99
CA ASN A 2 -10.45 -7.36 -72.71
C ASN A 2 -9.67 -6.66 -71.59
N ARG A 3 -8.99 -7.31 -70.65
CA ARG A 3 -9.05 -8.64 -69.97
C ARG A 3 -7.86 -8.55 -68.98
N LEU A 4 -8.07 -8.72 -67.68
CA LEU A 4 -6.97 -8.84 -66.70
C LEU A 4 -6.16 -10.13 -66.94
N PRO A 5 -4.86 -10.12 -66.62
CA PRO A 5 -4.33 -11.17 -65.74
C PRO A 5 -3.26 -10.60 -64.79
N SER A 6 -2.83 -11.20 -63.68
CA SER A 6 -3.25 -12.36 -62.89
C SER A 6 -2.34 -12.36 -61.66
N ILE A 7 -2.89 -12.86 -60.56
CA ILE A 7 -2.31 -13.07 -59.23
C ILE A 7 -0.85 -13.59 -59.28
N VAL A 8 0.05 -12.88 -58.60
CA VAL A 8 1.43 -13.32 -58.35
C VAL A 8 1.43 -14.44 -57.30
N ASN A 9 1.74 -15.65 -57.75
CA ASN A 9 1.95 -16.83 -56.90
C ASN A 9 3.20 -16.65 -56.02
N ARG A 10 3.01 -16.49 -54.70
CA ARG A 10 4.11 -16.64 -53.74
C ARG A 10 4.51 -18.12 -53.67
N ARG A 11 5.65 -18.46 -54.27
CA ARG A 11 6.31 -19.75 -54.08
C ARG A 11 6.74 -19.89 -52.61
N ALA A 12 6.10 -20.80 -51.89
CA ALA A 12 6.63 -21.29 -50.62
C ALA A 12 7.92 -22.07 -50.89
N LEU A 13 9.00 -21.68 -50.22
CA LEU A 13 10.26 -22.42 -50.20
C LEU A 13 10.06 -23.66 -49.30
N ASN A 14 9.73 -24.79 -49.91
CA ASN A 14 9.76 -26.08 -49.22
C ASN A 14 11.22 -26.51 -49.04
N ALA A 15 11.77 -26.30 -47.85
CA ALA A 15 13.08 -26.85 -47.48
C ALA A 15 12.98 -28.39 -47.40
N SER A 16 13.71 -29.08 -48.28
CA SER A 16 13.81 -30.54 -48.27
C SER A 16 14.71 -30.99 -47.10
N ILE A 17 14.10 -31.57 -46.07
CA ILE A 17 14.81 -32.20 -44.95
C ILE A 17 15.27 -33.60 -45.38
N SER A 18 16.59 -33.81 -45.49
CA SER A 18 17.19 -35.12 -45.74
C SER A 18 16.98 -36.04 -44.53
N ARG A 19 16.12 -37.06 -44.66
CA ARG A 19 15.96 -38.14 -43.67
C ARG A 19 16.96 -39.27 -43.95
N ARG A 20 17.89 -39.53 -43.03
CA ARG A 20 18.70 -40.77 -43.03
C ARG A 20 17.84 -41.93 -42.54
N GLY A 21 17.77 -43.02 -43.32
CA GLY A 21 17.10 -44.25 -42.93
C GLY A 21 18.02 -45.13 -42.08
N TYR A 22 17.56 -45.49 -40.88
CA TYR A 22 18.13 -46.59 -40.09
C TYR A 22 17.28 -47.84 -40.29
N ALA A 23 17.91 -49.02 -40.26
CA ALA A 23 17.29 -50.31 -40.51
C ALA A 23 16.15 -50.60 -39.52
N SER A 24 14.93 -50.76 -40.05
CA SER A 24 13.72 -51.08 -39.29
C SER A 24 13.56 -52.59 -39.14
N ASN A 25 13.52 -53.09 -37.90
CA ASN A 25 12.74 -54.29 -37.61
C ASN A 25 11.25 -53.93 -37.78
N ALA A 26 10.50 -54.79 -38.47
CA ALA A 26 9.14 -54.55 -38.93
C ALA A 26 8.12 -54.37 -37.77
N ASN A 27 8.05 -53.16 -37.23
CA ASN A 27 6.91 -52.63 -36.50
C ASN A 27 6.54 -51.30 -37.16
N THR A 28 5.46 -51.31 -37.95
CA THR A 28 4.90 -50.12 -38.60
C THR A 28 4.25 -49.22 -37.56
N GLN A 29 5.05 -48.47 -36.81
CA GLN A 29 4.58 -47.38 -35.96
C GLN A 29 4.99 -46.07 -36.63
N GLU A 30 4.01 -45.37 -37.20
CA GLU A 30 4.19 -43.97 -37.62
C GLU A 30 4.33 -43.11 -36.37
N PHE A 31 5.55 -42.74 -36.02
CA PHE A 31 5.79 -41.77 -34.96
C PHE A 31 5.45 -40.36 -35.48
N PRO A 32 4.56 -39.62 -34.81
CA PRO A 32 4.26 -38.25 -35.21
C PRO A 32 5.53 -37.40 -35.12
N ALA A 33 5.70 -36.46 -36.06
CA ALA A 33 6.89 -35.61 -36.11
C ALA A 33 7.08 -34.88 -34.77
N GLU A 34 8.18 -35.20 -34.06
CA GLU A 34 8.51 -34.60 -32.78
C GLU A 34 8.77 -33.11 -32.94
N THR A 35 7.74 -32.32 -32.66
CA THR A 35 7.80 -30.86 -32.69
C THR A 35 8.00 -30.39 -31.26
N PHE A 36 8.89 -29.41 -31.04
CA PHE A 36 9.00 -28.76 -29.75
C PHE A 36 7.60 -28.29 -29.31
N GLY A 37 7.13 -28.82 -28.18
CA GLY A 37 5.76 -28.62 -27.73
C GLY A 37 5.40 -27.14 -27.57
N LYS A 38 4.09 -26.85 -27.49
CA LYS A 38 3.57 -25.47 -27.38
C LYS A 38 4.22 -24.68 -26.23
N PHE A 39 4.60 -25.35 -25.14
CA PHE A 39 5.33 -24.75 -24.03
C PHE A 39 6.70 -24.20 -24.46
N TRP A 40 7.55 -25.01 -25.08
CA TRP A 40 8.88 -24.60 -25.53
C TRP A 40 8.83 -23.55 -26.64
N ARG A 41 7.84 -23.63 -27.52
CA ARG A 41 7.58 -22.57 -28.50
C ARG A 41 7.26 -21.24 -27.83
N ASN A 42 6.38 -21.25 -26.83
CA ASN A 42 6.02 -20.03 -26.11
C ASN A 42 7.22 -19.49 -25.30
N VAL A 43 8.00 -20.35 -24.66
CA VAL A 43 9.25 -19.97 -23.97
C VAL A 43 10.25 -19.35 -24.94
N ALA A 44 10.45 -19.95 -26.11
CA ALA A 44 11.34 -19.41 -27.14
C ALA A 44 10.85 -18.05 -27.68
N LEU A 45 9.54 -17.87 -27.84
CA LEU A 45 8.96 -16.59 -28.23
C LEU A 45 9.16 -15.51 -27.16
N VAL A 46 8.96 -15.85 -25.89
CA VAL A 46 9.21 -14.92 -24.77
C VAL A 46 10.69 -14.56 -24.68
N ALA A 47 11.59 -15.53 -24.82
CA ALA A 47 13.02 -15.28 -24.83
C ALA A 47 13.44 -14.38 -26.01
N ALA A 48 12.92 -14.65 -27.22
CA ALA A 48 13.18 -13.83 -28.39
C ALA A 48 12.64 -12.39 -28.21
N ALA A 49 11.43 -12.24 -27.66
CA ALA A 49 10.86 -10.94 -27.34
C ALA A 49 11.71 -10.17 -26.31
N GLY A 50 12.23 -10.85 -25.29
CA GLY A 50 13.13 -10.26 -24.29
C GLY A 50 14.46 -9.78 -24.90
N VAL A 51 15.05 -10.53 -25.84
CA VAL A 51 16.29 -10.12 -26.53
C VAL A 51 16.05 -8.92 -27.44
N VAL A 52 14.93 -8.91 -28.19
CA VAL A 52 14.54 -7.76 -29.03
C VAL A 52 14.33 -6.53 -28.16
N TRP A 53 13.63 -6.68 -27.03
CA TRP A 53 13.42 -5.59 -26.07
C TRP A 53 14.75 -5.05 -25.51
N PHE A 54 15.66 -5.93 -25.08
CA PHE A 54 16.97 -5.53 -24.57
C PHE A 54 17.78 -4.73 -25.60
N LYS A 55 17.75 -5.14 -26.86
CA LYS A 55 18.46 -4.42 -27.94
C LYS A 55 17.83 -3.07 -28.27
N VAL A 56 16.51 -2.97 -28.19
CA VAL A 56 15.78 -1.70 -28.36
C VAL A 56 16.07 -0.77 -27.18
N ASP A 57 16.06 -1.29 -25.96
CA ASP A 57 16.38 -0.57 -24.73
C ASP A 57 17.82 -0.01 -24.80
N GLU A 58 18.81 -0.84 -25.15
CA GLU A 58 20.22 -0.45 -25.33
C GLU A 58 20.40 0.65 -26.40
N HIS A 59 19.67 0.57 -27.53
CA HIS A 59 19.74 1.56 -28.60
C HIS A 59 19.05 2.89 -28.24
N ILE A 60 18.03 2.85 -27.38
CA ILE A 60 17.30 4.05 -26.96
C ILE A 60 18.00 4.75 -25.78
N THR A 61 18.55 4.00 -24.83
CA THR A 61 19.28 4.55 -23.67
C THR A 61 20.73 4.92 -23.99
N GLY A 62 21.34 4.36 -25.05
CA GLY A 62 22.70 4.75 -25.49
C GLY A 62 22.80 6.18 -26.03
N ALA A 63 21.67 6.81 -26.39
CA ALA A 63 21.60 8.19 -26.87
C ALA A 63 21.31 9.20 -25.74
N GLY A 64 22.05 9.12 -24.64
CA GLY A 64 22.42 10.19 -23.69
C GLY A 64 21.36 11.03 -22.95
N GLU A 65 20.24 11.39 -23.57
CA GLU A 65 19.30 12.40 -23.05
C GLU A 65 17.82 12.02 -23.21
N GLN A 66 17.48 10.95 -23.92
CA GLN A 66 16.08 10.57 -24.12
C GLN A 66 15.60 9.62 -23.01
N LYS A 67 14.73 10.13 -22.12
CA LYS A 67 13.95 9.30 -21.17
C LYS A 67 13.35 8.10 -21.92
N HIS A 68 13.52 6.90 -21.35
CA HIS A 68 13.01 5.67 -21.93
C HIS A 68 11.49 5.81 -22.22
N PRO A 69 10.96 5.31 -23.36
CA PRO A 69 9.55 5.46 -23.73
C PRO A 69 8.57 4.98 -22.67
N PHE A 70 8.95 3.93 -21.93
CA PHE A 70 8.18 3.44 -20.78
C PHE A 70 8.14 4.46 -19.64
N THR A 71 9.26 5.12 -19.33
CA THR A 71 9.31 6.20 -18.33
C THR A 71 8.48 7.40 -18.75
N LYS A 72 8.51 7.77 -20.05
CA LYS A 72 7.64 8.83 -20.59
C LYS A 72 6.16 8.47 -20.50
N TRP A 73 5.81 7.20 -20.73
CA TRP A 73 4.43 6.73 -20.58
C TRP A 73 3.98 6.76 -19.12
N ILE A 74 4.83 6.32 -18.19
CA ILE A 74 4.57 6.43 -16.75
C ILE A 74 4.38 7.90 -16.36
N GLU A 75 5.28 8.79 -16.81
CA GLU A 75 5.20 10.23 -16.54
C GLU A 75 3.93 10.87 -17.10
N ALA A 76 3.41 10.39 -18.24
CA ALA A 76 2.17 10.87 -18.83
C ALA A 76 0.91 10.44 -18.06
N VAL A 77 0.96 9.29 -17.36
CA VAL A 77 -0.17 8.77 -16.57
C VAL A 77 -0.09 9.21 -15.10
N MET A 78 1.11 9.51 -14.61
CA MET A 78 1.36 9.93 -13.24
C MET A 78 1.07 11.41 -13.03
N THR A 79 0.65 11.76 -11.81
CA THR A 79 0.51 13.17 -11.41
C THR A 79 1.88 13.87 -11.46
N PRO A 80 1.97 15.09 -12.02
CA PRO A 80 3.20 15.87 -12.02
C PRO A 80 3.76 16.06 -10.61
N SER A 81 5.09 16.07 -10.48
CA SER A 81 5.76 16.23 -9.19
C SER A 81 5.38 17.54 -8.49
N GLU A 82 5.24 18.63 -9.26
CA GLU A 82 4.87 19.95 -8.75
C GLU A 82 3.51 19.95 -8.02
N GLU A 83 2.53 19.20 -8.55
CA GLU A 83 1.22 19.11 -7.92
C GLU A 83 1.27 18.24 -6.65
N ASN A 84 2.08 17.18 -6.64
CA ASN A 84 2.31 16.38 -5.43
C ASN A 84 3.03 17.19 -4.35
N ASP A 85 4.01 18.01 -4.72
CA ASP A 85 4.73 18.89 -3.80
C ASP A 85 3.77 19.94 -3.20
N ARG A 86 2.87 20.49 -4.02
CA ARG A 86 1.81 21.41 -3.57
C ARG A 86 0.88 20.74 -2.56
N LEU A 87 0.39 19.53 -2.85
CA LEU A 87 -0.46 18.78 -1.92
C LEU A 87 0.28 18.45 -0.62
N THR A 88 1.56 18.12 -0.72
CA THR A 88 2.42 17.82 0.43
C THR A 88 2.62 19.08 1.30
N ALA A 89 2.82 20.25 0.69
CA ALA A 89 2.91 21.51 1.41
C ALA A 89 1.61 21.84 2.18
N VAL A 90 0.44 21.61 1.58
CA VAL A 90 -0.85 21.83 2.24
C VAL A 90 -1.05 20.90 3.44
N THR A 91 -0.70 19.63 3.29
CA THR A 91 -0.82 18.65 4.38
C THR A 91 0.18 18.94 5.51
N LEU A 92 1.38 19.41 5.18
CA LEU A 92 2.38 19.84 6.16
C LEU A 92 1.88 21.04 6.98
N ASP A 93 1.29 22.05 6.33
CA ASP A 93 0.69 23.21 7.02
C ASP A 93 -0.46 22.79 7.94
N ALA A 94 -1.34 21.90 7.48
CA ALA A 94 -2.43 21.37 8.31
C ALA A 94 -1.91 20.60 9.53
N ALA A 95 -0.85 19.79 9.35
CA ALA A 95 -0.21 19.06 10.46
C ALA A 95 0.42 20.02 11.47
N GLY A 96 1.05 21.10 11.01
CA GLY A 96 1.58 22.17 11.87
C GLY A 96 0.49 22.79 12.74
N LYS A 97 -0.63 23.21 12.13
CA LYS A 97 -1.78 23.78 12.85
C LYS A 97 -2.36 22.83 13.90
N ILE A 98 -2.42 21.53 13.59
CA ILE A 98 -2.88 20.51 14.55
C ILE A 98 -1.90 20.37 15.72
N ALA A 99 -0.59 20.43 15.46
CA ALA A 99 0.42 20.37 16.51
C ALA A 99 0.33 21.59 17.45
N ASP A 100 0.15 22.79 16.90
CA ASP A 100 -0.04 24.02 17.68
C ASP A 100 -1.29 23.93 18.56
N TYR A 101 -2.40 23.47 17.99
CA TYR A 101 -3.64 23.27 18.76
C TYR A 101 -3.44 22.23 19.87
N ARG A 102 -2.73 21.13 19.59
CA ARG A 102 -2.42 20.10 20.60
C ARG A 102 -1.60 20.68 21.73
N LEU A 103 -0.59 21.49 21.45
CA LEU A 103 0.22 22.14 22.49
C LEU A 103 -0.65 22.95 23.44
N VAL A 104 -1.52 23.81 22.89
CA VAL A 104 -2.47 24.62 23.69
C VAL A 104 -3.41 23.75 24.52
N THR A 105 -3.96 22.67 23.93
CA THR A 105 -4.87 21.78 24.67
C THR A 105 -4.19 20.93 25.73
N GLN A 106 -2.90 20.61 25.58
CA GLN A 106 -2.13 19.86 26.56
C GLN A 106 -1.76 20.73 27.76
N GLU A 107 -1.41 21.99 27.53
CA GLU A 107 -1.12 22.96 28.58
C GLU A 107 -2.39 23.40 29.34
N ALA A 108 -3.54 23.38 28.67
CA ALA A 108 -4.83 23.66 29.30
C ALA A 108 -5.18 22.57 30.32
N GLN A 109 -4.82 22.78 31.58
CA GLN A 109 -5.30 21.94 32.68
C GLN A 109 -6.83 22.00 32.75
N ARG A 110 -7.48 20.84 32.85
CA ARG A 110 -8.92 20.78 33.14
C ARG A 110 -9.17 21.46 34.48
N ALA A 111 -10.18 22.33 34.54
CA ALA A 111 -10.58 22.94 35.80
C ALA A 111 -10.82 21.85 36.86
N PRO A 112 -10.29 22.00 38.08
CA PRO A 112 -10.47 21.01 39.13
C PRO A 112 -11.96 20.85 39.43
N ILE A 113 -12.47 19.62 39.24
CA ILE A 113 -13.86 19.30 39.57
C ILE A 113 -13.89 18.93 41.06
N TYR A 114 -14.37 19.85 41.89
CA TYR A 114 -14.63 19.57 43.29
C TYR A 114 -15.89 18.71 43.41
N ARG A 115 -15.71 17.44 43.78
CA ARG A 115 -16.82 16.54 44.12
C ARG A 115 -16.91 16.46 45.64
N ILE A 116 -18.07 16.82 46.19
CA ILE A 116 -18.36 16.65 47.60
C ILE A 116 -18.41 15.14 47.87
N ARG A 117 -17.50 14.62 48.70
CA ARG A 117 -17.41 13.19 49.02
C ARG A 117 -18.61 12.70 49.85
N ASN A 118 -19.06 13.54 50.79
CA ASN A 118 -20.10 13.21 51.77
C ASN A 118 -21.13 14.36 51.84
N PRO A 119 -22.12 14.42 50.94
CA PRO A 119 -23.17 15.44 50.99
C PRO A 119 -23.99 15.38 52.28
N GLU A 120 -24.09 14.21 52.92
CA GLU A 120 -24.80 14.04 54.18
C GLU A 120 -24.13 14.74 55.38
N SER A 121 -22.88 15.18 55.23
CA SER A 121 -22.19 15.93 56.30
C SER A 121 -22.86 17.28 56.60
N PHE A 122 -23.56 17.87 55.62
CA PHE A 122 -24.33 19.09 55.82
C PHE A 122 -25.55 18.88 56.71
N GLU A 123 -26.13 17.67 56.73
CA GLU A 123 -27.29 17.36 57.57
C GLU A 123 -26.89 16.92 58.99
N ARG A 124 -25.66 16.43 59.16
CA ARG A 124 -25.10 16.07 60.48
C ARG A 124 -24.59 17.28 61.26
N ALA A 125 -24.57 18.46 60.67
CA ALA A 125 -24.16 19.66 61.36
C ALA A 125 -25.12 19.95 62.52
N SER A 126 -24.56 20.21 63.71
CA SER A 126 -25.37 20.64 64.86
C SER A 126 -26.12 21.93 64.50
N PRO A 127 -27.44 22.03 64.74
CA PRO A 127 -28.21 23.26 64.51
C PRO A 127 -27.66 24.47 65.27
N ARG A 128 -26.83 24.24 66.30
CA ARG A 128 -26.19 25.26 67.13
C ARG A 128 -24.72 25.49 66.79
N ALA A 129 -24.22 24.95 65.67
CA ALA A 129 -22.83 25.05 65.23
C ALA A 129 -21.82 24.61 66.31
N LEU A 130 -22.19 23.64 67.15
CA LEU A 130 -21.30 23.13 68.19
C LEU A 130 -20.20 22.28 67.55
N SER A 131 -18.94 22.67 67.75
CA SER A 131 -17.79 21.85 67.40
C SER A 131 -17.82 20.54 68.21
N ALA A 132 -17.45 19.43 67.58
CA ALA A 132 -17.25 18.17 68.28
C ALA A 132 -16.24 18.38 69.43
N GLY A 133 -16.54 17.82 70.61
CA GLY A 133 -15.68 17.89 71.80
C GLY A 133 -15.93 19.06 72.75
N LEU A 134 -16.85 19.99 72.45
CA LEU A 134 -17.20 21.09 73.38
C LEU A 134 -18.06 20.67 74.57
N GLN A 135 -18.78 19.55 74.44
CA GLN A 135 -19.65 19.04 75.50
C GLN A 135 -19.27 17.60 75.81
N ALA A 136 -19.10 17.32 77.09
CA ALA A 136 -18.99 15.98 77.66
C ALA A 136 -20.23 15.72 78.50
N ASP A 137 -20.84 14.54 78.33
CA ASP A 137 -21.92 14.10 79.19
C ASP A 137 -21.35 13.70 80.55
N LEU A 138 -21.76 14.39 81.60
CA LEU A 138 -21.35 14.14 82.99
C LEU A 138 -22.51 13.58 83.82
N SER A 139 -23.60 13.12 83.19
CA SER A 139 -24.82 12.67 83.88
C SER A 139 -24.59 11.46 84.80
N ASP A 140 -23.58 10.63 84.55
CA ASP A 140 -23.21 9.47 85.38
C ASP A 140 -21.94 9.71 86.23
N LEU A 141 -21.55 10.97 86.45
CA LEU A 141 -20.36 11.28 87.23
C LEU A 141 -20.63 11.13 88.74
N LYS A 142 -20.20 10.02 89.34
CA LYS A 142 -20.19 9.84 90.80
C LYS A 142 -19.00 10.56 91.43
N ILE A 143 -19.25 11.72 92.02
CA ILE A 143 -18.24 12.50 92.76
C ILE A 143 -17.99 11.82 94.12
N ARG A 144 -16.74 11.49 94.42
CA ARG A 144 -16.34 10.98 95.74
C ARG A 144 -16.16 12.17 96.69
N SER A 145 -16.96 12.25 97.75
CA SER A 145 -16.72 13.15 98.88
C SER A 145 -15.73 12.50 99.84
N ASP A 146 -14.61 13.17 100.10
CA ASP A 146 -13.70 12.80 101.20
C ASP A 146 -14.33 13.08 102.57
#